data_AF-A0A9E3NKX8-F1
#
_entry.id   AF-A0A9E3NKX8-F1
#
_cell.length_a   1.000
_cell.length_b   1.000
_cell.length_c   1.000
_cell.angle_alpha   90.00
_cell.angle_beta   90.00
_cell.angle_gamma   90.00
#
_symmetry.space_group_name_H-M   'P 1'
#
loop_
_entity.id
_entity.type
_entity.pdbx_description
1 polymer ?
#
loop_
_entity_poly.entity_id
_entity_poly.type
_entity_poly.pdbx_seq_one_letter_code
_entity_poly.pdbx_strand_id
1 'polypeptide(L)'
;MMKRALFILLIGFTGTAFAQSSQDFMIGGGLDFLKTDNQEILQKAQFGFEANYFVIRKFTVTAGVELWTERESSFVFGSRWYLADKFFTRFRGLIGQNDFSIGAGGAIPFKRNWRFELIGDFYFDKEFAVRTGVAYVINN
;
A
#
# COMPACT_ATOMS: atom_id res chain seq x y z
N MET A 1 15.66 25.30 38.49
CA MET A 1 16.36 24.03 38.21
C MET A 1 15.44 22.93 37.68
N MET A 2 14.22 22.77 38.21
CA MET A 2 13.25 21.71 37.83
C MET A 2 12.92 21.61 36.33
N LYS A 3 12.81 22.73 35.61
CA LYS A 3 12.48 22.74 34.16
C LYS A 3 13.56 22.13 33.28
N ARG A 4 14.84 22.23 33.66
CA ARG A 4 15.98 21.67 32.90
C ARG A 4 16.10 20.16 33.13
N ALA A 5 15.80 19.70 34.35
CA ALA A 5 15.74 18.28 34.67
C ALA A 5 14.59 17.58 33.91
N LEU A 6 13.42 18.23 33.79
CA LEU A 6 12.29 17.71 33.01
C LEU A 6 12.63 17.58 31.52
N PHE A 7 13.36 18.55 30.96
CA PHE A 7 13.75 18.55 29.55
C PHE A 7 14.77 17.43 29.24
N ILE A 8 15.72 17.20 30.14
CA ILE A 8 16.70 16.10 30.02
C ILE A 8 16.01 14.74 30.20
N LEU A 9 15.04 14.65 31.12
CA LEU A 9 14.23 13.44 31.33
C LEU A 9 13.39 13.09 30.09
N LEU A 10 12.77 14.10 29.44
CA LEU A 10 12.00 13.93 28.21
C LEU A 10 12.87 13.50 27.03
N ILE A 11 14.07 14.08 26.87
CA ILE A 11 15.03 13.65 25.83
C ILE A 11 15.50 12.21 26.10
N GLY A 12 15.76 11.85 27.37
CA GLY A 12 16.08 10.47 27.77
C GLY A 12 14.97 9.45 27.45
N PHE A 13 13.69 9.87 27.47
CA PHE A 13 12.54 9.03 27.10
C PHE A 13 12.38 8.83 25.59
N THR A 14 12.92 9.73 24.75
CA THR A 14 12.84 9.58 23.28
C THR A 14 13.77 8.50 22.72
N GLY A 15 14.83 8.13 23.46
CA GLY A 15 15.76 7.07 23.07
C GLY A 15 15.29 5.64 23.35
N THR A 16 14.24 5.46 24.16
CA THR A 16 13.79 4.13 24.65
C THR A 16 12.46 3.66 24.05
N ALA A 17 11.87 4.39 23.10
CA ALA A 17 10.57 4.08 22.51
C ALA A 17 10.62 3.31 21.16
N PHE A 18 11.68 2.52 20.92
CA PHE A 18 11.77 1.64 19.74
C PHE A 18 11.84 0.17 20.16
N ALA A 19 10.67 -0.40 20.41
CA ALA A 19 10.45 -1.84 20.36
C ALA A 19 9.06 -2.10 19.77
N GLN A 20 8.88 -1.78 18.50
CA GLN A 20 7.61 -2.04 17.81
C GLN A 20 7.92 -2.44 16.37
N SER A 21 7.76 -3.74 16.07
CA SER A 21 8.16 -4.37 14.80
C SER A 21 7.94 -3.45 13.60
N SER A 22 9.04 -3.02 13.00
CA SER A 22 9.11 -2.15 11.84
C SER A 22 10.11 -2.76 10.87
N GLN A 23 9.74 -3.91 10.29
CA GLN A 23 10.53 -4.65 9.30
C GLN A 23 9.75 -5.78 8.62
N ASP A 24 8.41 -5.76 8.72
CA ASP A 24 7.58 -6.78 8.10
C ASP A 24 7.52 -6.53 6.58
N PHE A 25 7.45 -7.62 5.82
CA PHE A 25 7.17 -7.58 4.39
C PHE A 25 5.73 -8.03 4.15
N MET A 26 5.05 -7.41 3.20
CA MET A 26 3.74 -7.86 2.75
C MET A 26 3.72 -7.96 1.24
N ILE A 27 3.55 -9.18 0.74
CA ILE A 27 3.43 -9.46 -0.69
C ILE A 27 1.96 -9.71 -1.01
N GLY A 28 1.45 -9.14 -2.09
CA GLY A 28 0.05 -9.27 -2.46
C GLY A 28 -0.13 -9.32 -3.96
N GLY A 29 -1.20 -9.99 -4.37
CA GLY A 29 -1.68 -10.04 -5.74
C GLY A 29 -3.13 -9.58 -5.78
N GLY A 30 -3.52 -8.82 -6.80
CA GLY A 30 -4.88 -8.32 -6.96
C GLY A 30 -5.30 -8.17 -8.41
N LEU A 31 -6.60 -8.18 -8.63
CA LEU A 31 -7.26 -8.02 -9.91
C LEU A 31 -8.17 -6.79 -9.86
N ASP A 32 -8.15 -6.00 -10.93
CA ASP A 32 -9.06 -4.86 -11.07
C ASP A 32 -10.43 -5.36 -11.49
N PHE A 33 -11.43 -5.12 -10.64
CA PHE A 33 -12.80 -5.58 -10.84
C PHE A 33 -13.64 -4.57 -11.62
N LEU A 34 -13.38 -3.28 -11.41
CA LEU A 34 -14.12 -2.20 -12.05
C LEU A 34 -13.15 -1.08 -12.44
N LYS A 35 -13.20 -0.63 -13.69
CA LYS A 35 -12.46 0.54 -14.15
C LYS A 35 -13.37 1.44 -14.96
N THR A 36 -13.34 2.75 -14.73
CA THR A 36 -14.25 3.71 -15.38
C THR A 36 -14.02 3.83 -16.89
N ASP A 37 -12.84 3.44 -17.39
CA ASP A 37 -12.52 3.40 -18.83
C ASP A 37 -13.03 2.13 -19.55
N ASN A 38 -13.71 1.24 -18.83
CA ASN A 38 -14.10 -0.07 -19.32
C ASN A 38 -15.55 -0.02 -19.83
N GLN A 39 -15.73 0.08 -21.16
CA GLN A 39 -17.05 -0.04 -21.78
C GLN A 39 -17.58 -1.48 -21.76
N GLU A 40 -16.71 -2.47 -21.51
CA GLU A 40 -17.08 -3.89 -21.43
C GLU A 40 -16.45 -4.56 -20.19
N ILE A 41 -17.29 -5.17 -19.36
CA ILE A 41 -16.90 -5.90 -18.15
C ILE A 41 -16.05 -7.11 -18.60
N LEU A 42 -14.73 -7.09 -18.32
CA LEU A 42 -13.71 -8.16 -18.50
C LEU A 42 -12.65 -8.00 -19.61
N GLN A 43 -12.76 -7.07 -20.57
CA GLN A 43 -11.72 -6.95 -21.61
C GLN A 43 -10.39 -6.36 -21.08
N LYS A 44 -10.46 -5.45 -20.10
CA LYS A 44 -9.29 -4.85 -19.44
C LYS A 44 -8.96 -5.49 -18.09
N ALA A 45 -8.75 -6.81 -18.09
CA ALA A 45 -8.24 -7.47 -16.90
C ALA A 45 -6.81 -6.97 -16.60
N GLN A 46 -6.63 -6.40 -15.42
CA GLN A 46 -5.35 -5.94 -14.92
C GLN A 46 -5.00 -6.74 -13.68
N PHE A 47 -3.84 -7.38 -13.71
CA PHE A 47 -3.32 -8.17 -12.61
C PHE A 47 -2.11 -7.49 -12.01
N GLY A 48 -2.22 -7.08 -10.76
CA GLY A 48 -1.17 -6.39 -10.02
C GLY A 48 -0.53 -7.31 -9.00
N PHE A 49 0.80 -7.34 -8.96
CA PHE A 49 1.58 -7.90 -7.87
C PHE A 49 2.35 -6.79 -7.17
N GLU A 50 2.27 -6.73 -5.86
CA GLU A 50 2.88 -5.68 -5.06
C GLU A 50 3.58 -6.26 -3.83
N ALA A 51 4.81 -5.83 -3.61
CA ALA A 51 5.56 -6.02 -2.37
C ALA A 51 5.58 -4.70 -1.60
N ASN A 52 5.27 -4.78 -0.30
CA ASN A 52 5.21 -3.65 0.61
C ASN A 52 6.19 -3.92 1.75
N TYR A 53 7.08 -2.97 2.00
CA TYR A 53 8.02 -3.01 3.12
C TYR A 53 7.60 -1.99 4.18
N PHE A 54 7.33 -2.44 5.39
CA PHE A 54 6.94 -1.59 6.51
C PHE A 54 8.16 -0.87 7.10
N VAL A 55 8.41 0.35 6.62
CA VAL A 55 9.45 1.24 7.16
C VAL A 55 9.12 1.63 8.61
N ILE A 56 7.84 1.91 8.88
CA ILE A 56 7.25 2.04 10.21
C ILE A 56 5.87 1.38 10.20
N ARG A 57 5.28 1.09 11.36
CA ARG A 57 3.97 0.41 11.49
C ARG A 57 2.85 1.06 10.66
N LYS A 58 2.94 2.37 10.38
CA LYS A 58 1.92 3.13 9.63
C LYS A 58 2.33 3.51 8.21
N PHE A 59 3.53 3.16 7.75
CA PHE A 59 4.01 3.58 6.44
C PHE A 59 4.81 2.49 5.75
N THR A 60 4.42 2.18 4.51
CA THR A 60 5.11 1.22 3.67
C THR A 60 5.65 1.87 2.41
N VAL A 61 6.80 1.40 1.95
CA VAL A 61 7.23 1.60 0.57
C VAL A 61 6.76 0.41 -0.26
N THR A 62 6.25 0.67 -1.45
CA THR A 62 5.65 -0.33 -2.33
C THR A 62 6.43 -0.41 -3.63
N ALA A 63 6.71 -1.63 -4.07
CA ALA A 63 7.21 -1.92 -5.40
C ALA A 63 6.41 -3.07 -6.00
N GLY A 64 6.16 -3.06 -7.31
CA GLY A 64 5.30 -4.05 -7.93
C GLY A 64 5.32 -4.04 -9.43
N VAL A 65 4.53 -4.92 -10.01
CA VAL A 65 4.31 -5.03 -11.45
C VAL A 65 2.81 -5.13 -11.70
N GLU A 66 2.35 -4.48 -12.76
CA GLU A 66 1.00 -4.60 -13.26
C GLU A 66 1.04 -5.15 -14.67
N LEU A 67 0.44 -6.32 -14.83
CA LEU A 67 0.30 -7.03 -16.08
C LEU A 67 -1.08 -6.69 -16.66
N TRP A 68 -1.07 -6.26 -17.92
CA TRP A 68 -2.27 -5.92 -18.67
C TRP A 68 -2.43 -6.91 -19.82
N THR A 69 -3.65 -7.34 -20.09
CA THR A 69 -3.90 -8.26 -21.23
C THR A 69 -3.72 -7.58 -22.58
N GLU A 70 -4.08 -6.29 -22.69
CA GLU A 70 -4.06 -5.53 -23.96
C GLU A 70 -3.10 -4.32 -23.98
N ARG A 71 -2.45 -4.00 -22.86
CA ARG A 71 -1.50 -2.88 -22.74
C ARG A 71 -0.12 -3.37 -22.33
N GLU A 72 0.88 -2.49 -22.43
CA GLU A 72 2.22 -2.79 -21.92
C GLU A 72 2.19 -2.99 -20.39
N SER A 73 2.93 -4.01 -19.96
CA SER A 73 3.15 -4.25 -18.53
C SER A 73 3.89 -3.08 -17.90
N SER A 74 3.52 -2.70 -16.69
CA SER A 74 4.05 -1.52 -16.01
C SER A 74 4.68 -1.88 -14.68
N PHE A 75 5.85 -1.29 -14.42
CA PHE A 75 6.41 -1.31 -13.08
C PHE A 75 5.72 -0.27 -12.19
N VAL A 76 5.44 -0.64 -10.96
CA VAL A 76 4.76 0.20 -9.96
C VAL A 76 5.73 0.50 -8.83
N PHE A 77 5.85 1.77 -8.48
CA PHE A 77 6.54 2.18 -7.27
C PHE A 77 5.68 3.16 -6.49
N GLY A 78 5.70 3.10 -5.16
CA GLY A 78 4.81 3.92 -4.37
C GLY A 78 4.98 3.79 -2.88
N SER A 79 3.95 4.22 -2.16
CA SER A 79 3.88 4.07 -0.71
C SER A 79 2.44 3.91 -0.25
N ARG A 80 2.27 3.37 0.96
CA ARG A 80 0.98 3.32 1.66
C ARG A 80 1.12 3.93 3.04
N TRP A 81 0.12 4.70 3.44
CA TRP A 81 -0.01 5.27 4.77
C TRP A 81 -1.25 4.70 5.45
N TYR A 82 -1.05 3.99 6.56
CA TYR A 82 -2.12 3.38 7.34
C TYR A 82 -2.68 4.38 8.34
N LEU A 83 -3.92 4.83 8.09
CA LEU A 83 -4.67 5.70 9.00
C LEU A 83 -5.15 4.91 10.23
N ALA A 84 -5.49 3.64 10.01
CA ALA A 84 -5.79 2.64 11.03
C ALA A 84 -5.19 1.30 10.62
N ASP A 85 -5.14 0.34 11.54
CA ASP A 85 -4.51 -0.99 11.29
C ASP A 85 -5.07 -1.74 10.07
N LYS A 86 -6.27 -1.38 9.60
CA LYS A 86 -6.93 -1.98 8.43
C LYS A 86 -7.09 -1.04 7.25
N PHE A 87 -6.95 0.28 7.42
CA PHE A 87 -7.29 1.26 6.39
C PHE A 87 -6.05 2.07 6.04
N PHE A 88 -5.79 2.20 4.74
CA PHE A 88 -4.65 2.93 4.23
C PHE A 88 -5.01 3.81 3.05
N THR A 89 -4.29 4.90 2.90
CA THR A 89 -4.18 5.63 1.65
C THR A 89 -2.90 5.20 0.95
N ARG A 90 -2.86 5.30 -0.37
CA ARG A 90 -1.69 4.93 -1.16
C ARG A 90 -1.42 5.94 -2.24
N PHE A 91 -0.15 6.03 -2.61
CA PHE A 91 0.31 6.79 -3.76
C PHE A 91 1.21 5.88 -4.60
N ARG A 92 1.05 5.91 -5.92
CA ARG A 92 1.84 5.13 -6.87
C ARG A 92 2.23 5.95 -8.09
N GLY A 93 3.42 5.70 -8.60
CA GLY A 93 3.82 5.97 -9.97
C GLY A 93 3.89 4.68 -10.78
N LEU A 94 3.41 4.73 -12.02
CA LEU A 94 3.43 3.66 -13.00
C LEU A 94 4.49 4.01 -14.06
N ILE A 95 5.65 3.35 -14.01
CA ILE A 95 6.82 3.71 -14.82
C ILE A 95 6.70 3.22 -16.30
N GLY A 96 5.73 2.36 -16.62
CA GLY A 96 5.42 1.97 -18.01
C GLY A 96 4.40 2.88 -18.69
N GLN A 97 3.31 3.22 -18.00
CA GLN A 97 2.28 4.14 -18.52
C GLN A 97 2.59 5.62 -18.27
N ASN A 98 3.66 5.92 -17.53
CA ASN A 98 4.05 7.28 -17.13
C ASN A 98 2.92 8.06 -16.46
N ASP A 99 2.21 7.39 -15.55
CA ASP A 99 1.05 7.94 -14.84
C ASP A 99 1.22 7.81 -13.32
N PHE A 100 0.43 8.56 -12.57
CA PHE A 100 0.36 8.51 -11.12
C PHE A 100 -1.05 8.14 -10.67
N SER A 101 -1.14 7.42 -9.56
CA SER A 101 -2.42 7.17 -8.89
C SER A 101 -2.35 7.50 -7.41
N ILE A 102 -3.47 8.01 -6.91
CA ILE A 102 -3.74 8.17 -5.49
C ILE A 102 -4.98 7.36 -5.15
N GLY A 103 -4.93 6.63 -4.05
CA GLY A 103 -5.99 5.71 -3.70
C GLY A 103 -6.16 5.53 -2.21
N ALA A 104 -7.23 4.82 -1.87
CA ALA A 104 -7.51 4.39 -0.52
C ALA A 104 -8.00 2.93 -0.55
N GLY A 105 -7.67 2.19 0.49
CA GLY A 105 -8.02 0.78 0.57
C GLY A 105 -8.08 0.26 1.99
N GLY A 106 -8.60 -0.96 2.09
CA GLY A 106 -8.66 -1.73 3.31
C GLY A 106 -7.95 -3.06 3.15
N ALA A 107 -7.11 -3.43 4.13
CA ALA A 107 -6.49 -4.75 4.26
C ALA A 107 -7.11 -5.47 5.48
N ILE A 108 -8.09 -6.35 5.24
CA ILE A 108 -8.86 -7.04 6.28
C ILE A 108 -8.21 -8.39 6.60
N PRO A 109 -7.76 -8.64 7.84
CA PRO A 109 -7.22 -9.93 8.24
C PRO A 109 -8.30 -11.01 8.31
N PHE A 110 -8.06 -12.14 7.63
CA PHE A 110 -8.93 -13.33 7.70
C PHE A 110 -8.20 -14.57 8.23
N LYS A 111 -6.87 -14.61 8.17
CA LYS A 111 -6.01 -15.57 8.90
C LYS A 111 -4.80 -14.82 9.47
N ARG A 112 -3.98 -15.50 10.28
CA ARG A 112 -2.82 -14.92 10.97
C ARG A 112 -1.97 -14.01 10.07
N ASN A 113 -1.51 -14.56 8.94
CA ASN A 113 -0.63 -13.89 8.00
C ASN A 113 -1.34 -13.43 6.71
N TRP A 114 -2.63 -13.76 6.53
CA TRP A 114 -3.35 -13.43 5.30
C TRP A 114 -4.28 -12.23 5.48
N ARG A 115 -4.35 -11.38 4.45
CA ARG A 115 -5.18 -10.18 4.36
C ARG A 115 -5.94 -10.21 3.04
N PHE A 116 -7.21 -9.83 3.08
CA PHE A 116 -7.97 -9.48 1.88
C PHE A 116 -7.85 -7.98 1.65
N GLU A 117 -7.54 -7.56 0.42
CA GLU A 117 -7.37 -6.16 0.05
C GLU A 117 -8.52 -5.70 -0.86
N LEU A 118 -9.11 -4.55 -0.54
CA LEU A 118 -10.02 -3.81 -1.41
C LEU A 118 -9.49 -2.39 -1.54
N ILE A 119 -9.21 -1.94 -2.75
CA ILE A 119 -8.51 -0.69 -3.03
C ILE A 119 -9.26 0.06 -4.13
N GLY A 120 -9.51 1.34 -3.91
CA GLY A 120 -9.95 2.26 -4.95
C GLY A 120 -8.80 3.21 -5.30
N ASP A 121 -8.39 3.23 -6.56
CA ASP A 121 -7.31 4.06 -7.08
C ASP A 121 -7.86 5.05 -8.11
N PHE A 122 -7.58 6.34 -7.91
CA PHE A 122 -7.80 7.41 -8.88
C PHE A 122 -6.49 7.71 -9.60
N TYR A 123 -6.51 7.51 -10.92
CA TYR A 123 -5.42 7.82 -11.82
C TYR A 123 -5.54 9.26 -12.30
N PHE A 124 -4.41 9.93 -12.49
CA PHE A 124 -4.41 11.34 -12.89
C PHE A 124 -4.91 11.54 -14.32
N ASP A 125 -4.87 10.49 -15.15
CA ASP A 125 -5.51 10.45 -16.47
C ASP A 125 -7.05 10.26 -16.42
N LYS A 126 -7.69 10.65 -15.30
CA LYS A 126 -9.15 10.63 -15.04
C LYS A 126 -9.80 9.26 -15.03
N GLU A 127 -9.03 8.19 -14.81
CA GLU A 127 -9.56 6.84 -14.64
C GLU A 127 -9.70 6.51 -13.15
N PHE A 128 -10.79 5.85 -12.77
CA PHE A 128 -10.94 5.26 -11.44
C PHE A 128 -10.95 3.75 -11.58
N ALA A 129 -10.23 3.05 -10.70
CA ALA A 129 -10.22 1.60 -10.63
C ALA A 129 -10.53 1.12 -9.22
N VAL A 130 -11.25 0.00 -9.14
CA VAL A 130 -11.46 -0.77 -7.90
C VAL A 130 -10.75 -2.10 -8.07
N ARG A 131 -9.78 -2.35 -7.19
CA ARG A 131 -9.00 -3.58 -7.10
C ARG A 131 -9.39 -4.40 -5.90
N THR A 132 -9.52 -5.69 -6.10
CA THR A 132 -9.60 -6.69 -5.02
C THR A 132 -8.41 -7.62 -5.07
N GLY A 133 -7.89 -8.02 -3.92
CA GLY A 133 -6.71 -8.85 -3.87
C GLY A 133 -6.52 -9.57 -2.55
N VAL A 134 -5.42 -10.31 -2.48
CA VAL A 134 -5.01 -11.04 -1.30
C VAL A 134 -3.54 -10.74 -1.05
N ALA A 135 -3.21 -10.47 0.22
CA ALA A 135 -1.86 -10.22 0.66
C ALA A 135 -1.44 -11.17 1.78
N TYR A 136 -0.16 -11.51 1.79
CA TYR A 136 0.49 -12.34 2.80
C TYR A 136 1.57 -11.51 3.51
N VAL A 137 1.46 -11.44 4.83
CA VAL A 137 2.41 -10.76 5.70
C VAL A 137 3.47 -11.75 6.15
N ILE A 138 4.72 -11.45 5.82
CA ILE A 138 5.92 -12.13 6.25
C ILE A 138 6.44 -11.35 7.46
N ASN A 139 6.22 -11.92 8.64
CA ASN A 139 6.74 -11.39 9.89
C ASN A 139 8.16 -11.92 10.07
N ASN A 140 9.10 -11.02 10.39
CA ASN A 140 10.49 -11.38 10.72
C ASN A 140 10.70 -11.52 12.23
#